data_AF-A0A920N4F6-F1
#
_entry.id   AF-A0A920N4F6-F1
#
_cell.length_a   1.000
_cell.length_b   1.000
_cell.length_c   1.000
_cell.angle_alpha   90.00
_cell.angle_beta   90.00
_cell.angle_gamma   90.00
#
_symmetry.space_group_name_H-M   'P 1'
#
loop_
_entity.id
_entity.type
_entity.pdbx_description
1 polymer ?
#
loop_
_entity_poly.entity_id
_entity_poly.type
_entity_poly.pdbx_seq_one_letter_code
_entity_poly.pdbx_strand_id
1 'polypeptide(L)'
;MGPLGTATINSRTIAESAHGLARHLQDTGHTGGRIAVAHDTRNRSVEFARLVSTTFAAHGFEVLEFDGHRATPTLSFTVRHLECVAGVVISASHNPPSDNGFKAYWSHGGQVLPPHDKGIVECVAGSSDIPTMDYDQAIADGHITRLGPEIDQAYRRAVLASRPPAPDLQARDPATLPGLYTPLCGVGASSVLPVLHEAGFVGVELFQPQADPDGDFTAVPDQLPNPERPEVFGPAIAAADQNGQVLVLATDPDADRLAVAAPDPGGVWRVMSGNQLAVVLLDHLLGRRDWPPGAYMLTTLVTTPLLGVLCRSHGVQAVDDLPVGFKHIAKEMEERGPKGFVFGCEESIGFQAGTYCRDKDAAVAALLVADVALELHAENRTVWHRLNDIFSQHGRVDEFQHSVFAHGPSGRKQIDRAMDSLRHQPPSSTGGHSWSRVRDYQTHEIRSLPDNRADQALPTPSTNLLVFESNPVHSPMITLAVRPSGTEPKIKFYGFARQLEPGDADTRTAIDQLEQGLVELLQTLIC
;
A
#
# COMPACT_ATOMS: atom_id res chain seq x y z
N MET A 1 -12.12 -22.59 13.83
CA MET A 1 -12.69 -21.27 14.14
C MET A 1 -12.78 -21.12 15.65
N GLY A 2 -12.12 -20.11 16.22
CA GLY A 2 -12.35 -19.72 17.61
C GLY A 2 -13.76 -19.14 17.78
N PRO A 3 -14.28 -19.01 19.02
CA PRO A 3 -15.63 -18.51 19.26
C PRO A 3 -15.80 -17.07 18.77
N LEU A 4 -16.84 -16.84 17.96
CA LEU A 4 -17.29 -15.54 17.47
C LEU A 4 -17.83 -14.72 18.65
N GLY A 5 -17.02 -13.81 19.19
CA GLY A 5 -17.43 -12.85 20.20
C GLY A 5 -17.88 -11.52 19.59
N THR A 6 -18.55 -10.68 20.38
CA THR A 6 -18.99 -9.32 19.98
C THR A 6 -17.84 -8.38 19.60
N ALA A 7 -16.60 -8.72 19.96
CA ALA A 7 -15.38 -7.96 19.64
C ALA A 7 -14.67 -8.43 18.34
N THR A 8 -15.26 -9.35 17.59
CA THR A 8 -14.70 -9.92 16.34
C THR A 8 -15.62 -9.65 15.17
N ILE A 9 -15.09 -9.68 13.94
CA ILE A 9 -15.90 -9.46 12.74
C ILE A 9 -17.01 -10.52 12.60
N ASN A 10 -18.25 -10.06 12.58
CA ASN A 10 -19.44 -10.89 12.44
C ASN A 10 -20.57 -10.10 11.75
N SER A 11 -21.72 -10.74 11.53
CA SER A 11 -22.83 -10.12 10.80
C SER A 11 -23.35 -8.85 11.49
N ARG A 12 -23.41 -8.83 12.82
CA ARG A 12 -23.84 -7.65 13.57
C ARG A 12 -22.87 -6.48 13.36
N THR A 13 -21.58 -6.69 13.55
CA THR A 13 -20.57 -5.62 13.39
C THR A 13 -20.51 -5.09 11.95
N ILE A 14 -20.73 -5.95 10.95
CA ILE A 14 -20.79 -5.54 9.54
C ILE A 14 -22.04 -4.71 9.27
N ALA A 15 -23.20 -5.15 9.76
CA ALA A 15 -24.45 -4.40 9.63
C ALA A 15 -24.38 -3.05 10.37
N GLU A 16 -23.78 -3.01 11.57
CA GLU A 16 -23.54 -1.76 12.31
C GLU A 16 -22.64 -0.81 11.52
N SER A 17 -21.57 -1.33 10.90
CA SER A 17 -20.65 -0.53 10.07
C SER A 17 -21.35 0.06 8.84
N ALA A 18 -22.15 -0.75 8.13
CA ALA A 18 -22.94 -0.29 6.99
C ALA A 18 -24.00 0.74 7.42
N HIS A 19 -24.70 0.46 8.52
CA HIS A 19 -25.69 1.36 9.10
C HIS A 19 -25.06 2.71 9.49
N GLY A 20 -23.93 2.67 10.21
CA GLY A 20 -23.22 3.86 10.64
C GLY A 20 -22.77 4.72 9.46
N LEU A 21 -22.26 4.10 8.38
CA LEU A 21 -21.92 4.83 7.16
C LEU A 21 -23.16 5.44 6.49
N ALA A 22 -24.26 4.69 6.37
CA ALA A 22 -25.51 5.18 5.78
C ALA A 22 -26.08 6.37 6.55
N ARG A 23 -26.10 6.29 7.89
CA ARG A 23 -26.55 7.36 8.78
C ARG A 23 -25.67 8.60 8.67
N HIS A 24 -24.35 8.43 8.71
CA HIS A 24 -23.42 9.55 8.57
C HIS A 24 -23.54 10.23 7.20
N LEU A 25 -23.75 9.47 6.12
CA LEU A 25 -24.06 10.01 4.80
C LEU A 25 -25.32 10.88 4.84
N GLN A 26 -26.41 10.39 5.43
CA GLN A 26 -27.66 11.15 5.58
C GLN A 26 -27.45 12.43 6.42
N ASP A 27 -26.73 12.33 7.54
CA ASP A 27 -26.45 13.45 8.45
C ASP A 27 -25.55 14.52 7.79
N THR A 28 -24.76 14.13 6.79
CA THR A 28 -23.92 15.02 5.97
C THR A 28 -24.60 15.48 4.67
N GLY A 29 -25.90 15.19 4.50
CA GLY A 29 -26.73 15.70 3.42
C GLY A 29 -26.91 14.76 2.22
N HIS A 30 -26.34 13.55 2.25
CA HIS A 30 -26.57 12.53 1.24
C HIS A 30 -27.79 11.68 1.63
N THR A 31 -29.00 12.17 1.34
CA THR A 31 -30.28 11.46 1.60
C THR A 31 -30.64 10.42 0.52
N GLY A 32 -29.68 10.06 -0.34
CA GLY A 32 -29.80 9.15 -1.46
C GLY A 32 -28.52 9.16 -2.30
N GLY A 33 -28.55 8.50 -3.46
CA GLY A 33 -27.39 8.36 -4.35
C GLY A 33 -26.88 6.93 -4.41
N ARG A 34 -25.81 6.74 -5.19
CA ARG A 34 -25.26 5.41 -5.51
C ARG A 34 -24.17 5.02 -4.51
N ILE A 35 -24.13 3.77 -4.08
CA ILE A 35 -23.06 3.18 -3.26
C ILE A 35 -22.52 1.94 -3.95
N ALA A 36 -21.21 1.90 -4.20
CA ALA A 36 -20.58 0.73 -4.78
C ALA A 36 -20.16 -0.28 -3.70
N VAL A 37 -20.41 -1.57 -3.92
CA VAL A 37 -20.05 -2.65 -2.97
C VAL A 37 -19.24 -3.73 -3.69
N ALA A 38 -18.05 -4.00 -3.18
CA ALA A 38 -17.13 -5.03 -3.65
C ALA A 38 -16.70 -5.96 -2.51
N HIS A 39 -16.13 -7.11 -2.85
CA HIS A 39 -15.54 -8.01 -1.87
C HIS A 39 -14.41 -8.85 -2.46
N ASP A 40 -13.49 -9.31 -1.61
CA ASP A 40 -12.38 -10.20 -1.99
C ASP A 40 -12.78 -11.69 -1.96
N THR A 41 -11.78 -12.57 -2.01
CA THR A 41 -11.92 -14.03 -2.07
C THR A 41 -12.11 -14.71 -0.70
N ARG A 42 -12.10 -13.95 0.40
CA ARG A 42 -12.12 -14.52 1.75
C ARG A 42 -13.45 -15.19 2.11
N ASN A 43 -13.36 -16.06 3.11
CA ASN A 43 -14.52 -16.68 3.73
C ASN A 43 -15.53 -15.62 4.20
N ARG A 44 -16.81 -15.86 3.90
CA ARG A 44 -17.96 -15.01 4.24
C ARG A 44 -18.00 -13.63 3.60
N SER A 45 -17.02 -13.26 2.76
CA SER A 45 -17.02 -11.98 2.05
C SER A 45 -18.30 -11.75 1.23
N VAL A 46 -18.82 -12.80 0.58
CA VAL A 46 -20.09 -12.76 -0.16
C VAL A 46 -21.28 -12.48 0.76
N GLU A 47 -21.38 -13.18 1.89
CA GLU A 47 -22.47 -13.00 2.87
C GLU A 47 -22.48 -11.58 3.45
N PHE A 48 -21.28 -11.08 3.77
CA PHE A 48 -21.11 -9.73 4.29
C PHE A 48 -21.42 -8.66 3.25
N ALA A 49 -20.98 -8.83 2.00
CA ALA A 49 -21.33 -7.91 0.93
C ALA A 49 -22.85 -7.80 0.75
N ARG A 50 -23.58 -8.93 0.74
CA ARG A 50 -25.05 -8.93 0.67
C ARG A 50 -25.69 -8.21 1.85
N LEU A 51 -25.17 -8.41 3.06
CA LEU A 51 -25.67 -7.73 4.26
C LEU A 51 -25.45 -6.22 4.18
N VAL A 52 -24.27 -5.80 3.73
CA VAL A 52 -23.96 -4.38 3.48
C VAL A 52 -24.92 -3.80 2.44
N SER A 53 -25.11 -4.50 1.32
CA SER A 53 -26.00 -4.09 0.23
C SER A 53 -27.45 -3.93 0.71
N THR A 54 -28.00 -4.90 1.45
CA THR A 54 -29.39 -4.80 1.93
C THR A 54 -29.57 -3.77 3.03
N THR A 55 -28.55 -3.50 3.85
CA THR A 55 -28.59 -2.39 4.82
C THR A 55 -28.62 -1.04 4.10
N PHE A 56 -27.78 -0.80 3.09
CA PHE A 56 -27.80 0.46 2.35
C PHE A 56 -29.10 0.68 1.57
N ALA A 57 -29.59 -0.37 0.92
CA ALA A 57 -30.84 -0.33 0.18
C ALA A 57 -32.04 0.00 1.10
N ALA A 58 -32.07 -0.57 2.32
CA ALA A 58 -33.08 -0.23 3.32
C ALA A 58 -32.99 1.21 3.86
N HIS A 59 -31.82 1.85 3.75
CA HIS A 59 -31.61 3.28 4.02
C HIS A 59 -31.94 4.19 2.83
N GLY A 60 -32.39 3.64 1.70
CA GLY A 60 -32.81 4.39 0.52
C GLY A 60 -31.68 4.73 -0.47
N PHE A 61 -30.51 4.10 -0.36
CA PHE A 61 -29.43 4.23 -1.35
C PHE A 61 -29.61 3.23 -2.50
N GLU A 62 -29.18 3.64 -3.70
CA GLU A 62 -29.05 2.73 -4.83
C GLU A 62 -27.72 1.99 -4.70
N VAL A 63 -27.75 0.67 -4.61
CA VAL A 63 -26.54 -0.14 -4.42
C VAL A 63 -26.07 -0.69 -5.74
N LEU A 64 -24.80 -0.45 -6.06
CA LEU A 64 -24.11 -1.01 -7.21
C LEU A 64 -23.16 -2.10 -6.72
N GLU A 65 -23.59 -3.35 -6.80
CA GLU A 65 -22.85 -4.49 -6.26
C GLU A 65 -22.15 -5.25 -7.38
N PHE A 66 -20.86 -5.53 -7.23
CA PHE A 66 -20.14 -6.31 -8.23
C PHE A 66 -20.60 -7.77 -8.31
N ASP A 67 -20.65 -8.30 -9.54
CA ASP A 67 -20.88 -9.72 -9.76
C ASP A 67 -19.60 -10.54 -9.49
N GLY A 68 -19.43 -10.93 -8.23
CA GLY A 68 -18.30 -11.73 -7.74
C GLY A 68 -17.16 -10.88 -7.16
N HIS A 69 -16.00 -11.51 -6.98
CA HIS A 69 -14.85 -10.87 -6.34
C HIS A 69 -14.29 -9.72 -7.18
N ARG A 70 -13.86 -8.63 -6.53
CA ARG A 70 -13.24 -7.49 -7.22
C ARG A 70 -12.14 -6.83 -6.39
N ALA A 71 -11.18 -6.27 -7.11
CA ALA A 71 -10.05 -5.56 -6.54
C ALA A 71 -10.48 -4.25 -5.86
N THR A 72 -9.80 -3.91 -4.77
CA THR A 72 -9.92 -2.63 -4.09
C THR A 72 -9.75 -1.43 -5.05
N PRO A 73 -8.75 -1.36 -5.95
CA PRO A 73 -8.64 -0.28 -6.93
C PRO A 73 -9.83 -0.20 -7.90
N THR A 74 -10.46 -1.32 -8.27
CA THR A 74 -11.64 -1.34 -9.13
C THR A 74 -12.84 -0.71 -8.41
N LEU A 75 -13.03 -0.95 -7.11
CA LEU A 75 -14.03 -0.24 -6.30
C LEU A 75 -13.73 1.27 -6.27
N SER A 76 -12.51 1.66 -5.94
CA SER A 76 -12.09 3.07 -5.87
C SER A 76 -12.33 3.82 -7.18
N PHE A 77 -12.00 3.18 -8.32
CA PHE A 77 -12.32 3.67 -9.65
C PHE A 77 -13.83 3.81 -9.86
N THR A 78 -14.61 2.79 -9.51
CA THR A 78 -16.07 2.74 -9.74
C THR A 78 -16.82 3.80 -8.97
N VAL A 79 -16.42 4.08 -7.72
CA VAL A 79 -17.00 5.16 -6.92
C VAL A 79 -16.90 6.49 -7.66
N ARG A 80 -15.77 6.75 -8.33
CA ARG A 80 -15.55 7.98 -9.09
C ARG A 80 -16.22 7.93 -10.45
N HIS A 81 -16.12 6.81 -11.15
CA HIS A 81 -16.60 6.62 -12.51
C HIS A 81 -18.13 6.68 -12.60
N LEU A 82 -18.81 6.15 -11.58
CA LEU A 82 -20.27 6.14 -11.47
C LEU A 82 -20.78 7.16 -10.45
N GLU A 83 -19.94 8.13 -10.04
CA GLU A 83 -20.31 9.23 -9.14
C GLU A 83 -21.09 8.75 -7.89
N CYS A 84 -20.60 7.68 -7.27
CA CYS A 84 -21.16 7.16 -6.03
C CYS A 84 -20.87 8.12 -4.87
N VAL A 85 -21.78 8.19 -3.91
CA VAL A 85 -21.58 8.97 -2.68
C VAL A 85 -20.62 8.27 -1.71
N ALA A 86 -20.51 6.95 -1.81
CA ALA A 86 -19.58 6.12 -1.04
C ALA A 86 -19.29 4.79 -1.74
N GLY A 87 -18.30 4.06 -1.20
CA GLY A 87 -18.06 2.68 -1.57
C GLY A 87 -17.65 1.83 -0.36
N VAL A 88 -17.86 0.53 -0.45
CA VAL A 88 -17.42 -0.44 0.56
C VAL A 88 -16.75 -1.61 -0.11
N VAL A 89 -15.56 -1.99 0.36
CA VAL A 89 -14.97 -3.31 0.06
C VAL A 89 -14.92 -4.16 1.32
N ILE A 90 -15.45 -5.37 1.23
CA ILE A 90 -15.26 -6.42 2.22
C ILE A 90 -13.94 -7.14 1.94
N SER A 91 -12.92 -6.83 2.73
CA SER A 91 -11.56 -7.34 2.55
C SER A 91 -10.71 -7.10 3.80
N ALA A 92 -9.84 -8.04 4.12
CA ALA A 92 -8.73 -7.85 5.07
C ALA A 92 -7.35 -7.86 4.39
N SER A 93 -7.28 -7.58 3.09
CA SER A 93 -6.03 -7.51 2.30
C SER A 93 -5.18 -8.76 2.52
N HIS A 94 -3.97 -8.63 3.06
CA HIS A 94 -2.98 -9.69 3.23
C HIS A 94 -3.08 -10.47 4.56
N ASN A 95 -4.11 -10.23 5.39
CA ASN A 95 -4.24 -10.90 6.70
C ASN A 95 -4.49 -12.43 6.59
N PRO A 96 -4.37 -13.20 7.68
CA PRO A 96 -4.72 -14.64 7.67
C PRO A 96 -6.20 -14.93 7.34
N PRO A 97 -6.59 -16.18 6.98
CA PRO A 97 -7.97 -16.59 6.68
C PRO A 97 -9.01 -16.28 7.76
N SER A 98 -8.58 -16.21 9.02
CA SER A 98 -9.45 -15.91 10.16
C SER A 98 -10.03 -14.50 10.13
N ASP A 99 -9.41 -13.61 9.36
CA ASP A 99 -9.71 -12.19 9.34
C ASP A 99 -10.53 -11.84 8.10
N ASN A 100 -11.41 -10.86 8.28
CA ASN A 100 -12.11 -10.17 7.20
C ASN A 100 -12.26 -8.69 7.64
N GLY A 101 -12.70 -7.80 6.76
CA GLY A 101 -12.75 -6.37 7.07
C GLY A 101 -13.84 -5.60 6.34
N PHE A 102 -14.16 -4.42 6.85
CA PHE A 102 -15.04 -3.44 6.21
C PHE A 102 -14.21 -2.18 5.95
N LYS A 103 -13.94 -1.89 4.67
CA LYS A 103 -13.22 -0.66 4.28
C LYS A 103 -14.21 0.31 3.63
N ALA A 104 -14.37 1.49 4.25
CA ALA A 104 -15.27 2.53 3.77
C ALA A 104 -14.52 3.56 2.91
N TYR A 105 -15.13 3.92 1.78
CA TYR A 105 -14.66 4.91 0.82
C TYR A 105 -15.66 6.04 0.72
N TRP A 106 -15.17 7.28 0.64
CA TRP A 106 -16.00 8.46 0.40
C TRP A 106 -16.19 8.73 -1.09
N SER A 107 -16.98 9.74 -1.45
CA SER A 107 -17.34 10.08 -2.84
C SER A 107 -16.16 10.37 -3.77
N HIS A 108 -15.01 10.80 -3.23
CA HIS A 108 -13.79 11.00 -4.03
C HIS A 108 -13.10 9.67 -4.41
N GLY A 109 -13.59 8.53 -3.92
CA GLY A 109 -13.07 7.19 -4.18
C GLY A 109 -11.88 6.78 -3.31
N GLY A 110 -11.51 7.57 -2.29
CA GLY A 110 -10.48 7.19 -1.31
C GLY A 110 -11.10 6.79 0.02
N GLN A 111 -10.31 6.10 0.86
CA GLN A 111 -10.77 5.69 2.19
C GLN A 111 -11.10 6.88 3.08
N VAL A 112 -12.09 6.71 3.96
CA VAL A 112 -12.57 7.77 4.85
C VAL A 112 -11.48 8.31 5.79
N LEU A 113 -11.51 9.62 5.99
CA LEU A 113 -10.62 10.40 6.86
C LEU A 113 -11.46 11.33 7.75
N PRO A 114 -10.86 11.94 8.80
CA PRO A 114 -11.56 12.95 9.58
C PRO A 114 -12.05 14.11 8.71
N PRO A 115 -13.29 14.59 8.93
CA PRO A 115 -14.19 14.25 10.04
C PRO A 115 -15.10 13.02 9.79
N HIS A 116 -15.11 12.45 8.59
CA HIS A 116 -16.08 11.41 8.22
C HIS A 116 -15.86 10.09 9.00
N ASP A 117 -14.62 9.68 9.20
CA ASP A 117 -14.30 8.45 9.95
C ASP A 117 -14.87 8.48 11.38
N LYS A 118 -14.69 9.59 12.10
CA LYS A 118 -15.22 9.80 13.45
C LYS A 118 -16.76 9.82 13.47
N GLY A 119 -17.37 10.53 12.54
CA GLY A 119 -18.84 10.58 12.44
C GLY A 119 -19.45 9.20 12.18
N ILE A 120 -18.84 8.41 11.29
CA ILE A 120 -19.25 7.02 11.05
C ILE A 120 -19.17 6.20 12.35
N VAL A 121 -18.04 6.27 13.07
CA VAL A 121 -17.86 5.54 14.34
C VAL A 121 -18.89 5.96 15.39
N GLU A 122 -19.24 7.24 15.47
CA GLU A 122 -20.29 7.75 16.36
C GLU A 122 -21.66 7.16 15.99
N CYS A 123 -22.01 7.11 14.71
CA CYS A 123 -23.24 6.47 14.24
C CYS A 123 -23.26 4.95 14.50
N VAL A 124 -22.12 4.27 14.34
CA VAL A 124 -21.94 2.85 14.70
C VAL A 124 -22.21 2.64 16.19
N ALA A 125 -21.59 3.45 17.06
CA ALA A 125 -21.75 3.34 18.51
C ALA A 125 -23.20 3.62 18.97
N GLY A 126 -23.93 4.45 18.24
CA GLY A 126 -25.35 4.74 18.47
C GLY A 126 -26.33 3.73 17.86
N SER A 127 -25.85 2.69 17.17
CA SER A 127 -26.71 1.76 16.43
C SER A 127 -27.51 0.84 17.36
N SER A 128 -28.83 0.88 17.23
CA SER A 128 -29.74 -0.08 17.89
C SER A 128 -30.33 -1.04 16.85
N ASP A 129 -31.48 -0.68 16.29
CA ASP A 129 -32.19 -1.41 15.24
C ASP A 129 -31.60 -1.04 13.87
N ILE A 130 -31.12 -2.06 13.15
CA ILE A 130 -30.50 -1.89 11.85
C ILE A 130 -31.50 -2.34 10.79
N PRO A 131 -32.04 -1.41 9.97
CA PRO A 131 -32.94 -1.79 8.90
C PRO A 131 -32.19 -2.60 7.84
N THR A 132 -32.83 -3.64 7.36
CA THR A 132 -32.42 -4.43 6.20
C THR A 132 -33.65 -4.70 5.35
N MET A 133 -33.42 -5.09 4.10
CA MET A 133 -34.46 -5.59 3.22
C MET A 133 -34.11 -6.99 2.70
N ASP A 134 -35.10 -7.68 2.17
CA ASP A 134 -34.86 -8.94 1.46
C ASP A 134 -34.01 -8.70 0.22
N TYR A 135 -32.97 -9.52 0.03
CA TYR A 135 -31.97 -9.31 -1.02
C TYR A 135 -32.54 -9.53 -2.43
N ASP A 136 -33.33 -10.59 -2.62
CA ASP A 136 -33.90 -10.91 -3.93
C ASP A 136 -34.96 -9.87 -4.31
N GLN A 137 -35.76 -9.44 -3.35
CA GLN A 137 -36.71 -8.33 -3.54
C GLN A 137 -35.99 -7.01 -3.85
N ALA A 138 -34.88 -6.71 -3.17
CA ALA A 138 -34.08 -5.51 -3.43
C ALA A 138 -33.52 -5.45 -4.85
N ILE A 139 -33.11 -6.60 -5.40
CA ILE A 139 -32.70 -6.71 -6.80
C ILE A 139 -33.91 -6.53 -7.73
N ALA A 140 -35.01 -7.24 -7.45
CA ALA A 140 -36.22 -7.19 -8.29
C ALA A 140 -36.81 -5.77 -8.40
N ASP A 141 -36.76 -5.01 -7.32
CA ASP A 141 -37.24 -3.63 -7.24
C ASP A 141 -36.22 -2.59 -7.73
N GLY A 142 -35.00 -3.02 -8.10
CA GLY A 142 -33.95 -2.15 -8.62
C GLY A 142 -33.21 -1.33 -7.56
N HIS A 143 -33.33 -1.67 -6.27
CA HIS A 143 -32.54 -1.06 -5.20
C HIS A 143 -31.09 -1.57 -5.18
N ILE A 144 -30.86 -2.81 -5.63
CA ILE A 144 -29.53 -3.38 -5.83
C ILE A 144 -29.36 -3.73 -7.31
N THR A 145 -28.40 -3.09 -7.97
CA THR A 145 -27.99 -3.36 -9.35
C THR A 145 -26.68 -4.13 -9.35
N ARG A 146 -26.63 -5.25 -10.06
CA ARG A 146 -25.40 -6.04 -10.26
C ARG A 146 -24.57 -5.41 -11.37
N LEU A 147 -23.32 -5.05 -11.08
CA LEU A 147 -22.38 -4.51 -12.05
C LEU A 147 -21.78 -5.64 -12.90
N GLY A 148 -21.76 -5.41 -14.21
CA GLY A 148 -21.22 -6.35 -15.19
C GLY A 148 -19.77 -6.05 -15.61
N PRO A 149 -19.28 -6.75 -16.64
CA PRO A 149 -17.90 -6.65 -17.12
C PRO A 149 -17.56 -5.30 -17.76
N GLU A 150 -18.54 -4.45 -18.06
CA GLU A 150 -18.34 -3.10 -18.61
C GLU A 150 -17.51 -2.20 -17.69
N ILE A 151 -17.69 -2.34 -16.37
CA ILE A 151 -16.91 -1.59 -15.38
C ILE A 151 -15.48 -2.09 -15.34
N ASP A 152 -15.28 -3.40 -15.41
CA ASP A 152 -13.95 -4.01 -15.47
C ASP A 152 -13.19 -3.53 -16.71
N GLN A 153 -13.86 -3.45 -17.87
CA GLN A 153 -13.26 -2.91 -19.10
C GLN A 153 -12.95 -1.41 -18.99
N ALA A 154 -13.83 -0.61 -18.38
CA ALA A 154 -13.60 0.81 -18.17
C ALA A 154 -12.39 1.06 -17.26
N TYR A 155 -12.29 0.28 -16.19
CA TYR A 155 -11.14 0.29 -15.27
C TYR A 155 -9.84 -0.06 -16.01
N ARG A 156 -9.79 -1.19 -16.75
CA ARG A 156 -8.58 -1.59 -17.47
C ARG A 156 -8.14 -0.56 -18.52
N ARG A 157 -9.08 0.04 -19.25
CA ARG A 157 -8.77 1.16 -20.16
C ARG A 157 -8.14 2.34 -19.42
N ALA A 158 -8.62 2.67 -18.22
CA ALA A 158 -8.06 3.75 -17.42
C ALA A 158 -6.64 3.42 -16.92
N VAL A 159 -6.39 2.18 -16.51
CA VAL A 159 -5.06 1.67 -16.15
C VAL A 159 -4.11 1.75 -17.36
N LEU A 160 -4.50 1.21 -18.51
CA LEU A 160 -3.69 1.24 -19.74
C LEU A 160 -3.38 2.67 -20.20
N ALA A 161 -4.32 3.61 -20.04
CA ALA A 161 -4.13 5.01 -20.37
C ALA A 161 -3.14 5.75 -19.43
N SER A 162 -2.83 5.17 -18.26
CA SER A 162 -1.83 5.73 -17.33
C SER A 162 -0.39 5.34 -17.70
N ARG A 163 -0.22 4.34 -18.57
CA ARG A 163 1.08 3.91 -19.09
C ARG A 163 1.73 5.07 -19.86
N PRO A 164 2.96 5.48 -19.52
CA PRO A 164 3.62 6.58 -20.22
C PRO A 164 3.94 6.19 -21.67
N PRO A 165 4.03 7.15 -22.60
CA PRO A 165 4.55 6.87 -23.94
C PRO A 165 5.98 6.30 -23.87
N ALA A 166 6.24 5.23 -24.61
CA ALA A 166 7.56 4.58 -24.65
C ALA A 166 7.93 4.15 -26.09
N PRO A 167 8.40 5.08 -26.94
CA PRO A 167 8.73 4.78 -28.35
C PRO A 167 9.79 3.69 -28.53
N ASP A 168 10.75 3.61 -27.62
CA ASP A 168 11.77 2.57 -27.51
C ASP A 168 11.21 1.18 -27.18
N LEU A 169 10.07 1.11 -26.45
CA LEU A 169 9.36 -0.14 -26.20
C LEU A 169 8.48 -0.54 -27.39
N GLN A 170 8.02 0.39 -28.23
CA GLN A 170 7.20 0.07 -29.42
C GLN A 170 7.95 -0.77 -30.46
N ALA A 171 9.28 -0.70 -30.48
CA ALA A 171 10.12 -1.53 -31.35
C ALA A 171 10.33 -2.96 -30.82
N ARG A 172 9.81 -3.27 -29.63
CA ARG A 172 9.97 -4.55 -28.94
C ARG A 172 8.63 -5.28 -28.93
N ASP A 173 8.67 -6.60 -28.93
CA ASP A 173 7.49 -7.44 -28.78
C ASP A 173 7.25 -7.75 -27.30
N PRO A 174 6.20 -7.22 -26.65
CA PRO A 174 5.93 -7.49 -25.24
C PRO A 174 5.68 -8.99 -24.94
N ALA A 175 5.31 -9.78 -25.94
CA ALA A 175 5.10 -11.22 -25.80
C ALA A 175 6.41 -11.97 -25.47
N THR A 176 7.58 -11.38 -25.73
CA THR A 176 8.87 -12.02 -25.50
C THR A 176 9.36 -11.90 -24.06
N LEU A 177 8.66 -11.20 -23.16
CA LEU A 177 9.04 -11.13 -21.75
C LEU A 177 8.54 -12.38 -21.01
N PRO A 178 9.42 -13.32 -20.59
CA PRO A 178 9.00 -14.51 -19.88
C PRO A 178 8.85 -14.20 -18.39
N GLY A 179 7.63 -14.27 -17.88
CA GLY A 179 7.35 -13.94 -16.48
C GLY A 179 6.27 -14.83 -15.89
N LEU A 180 6.16 -14.79 -14.56
CA LEU A 180 5.13 -15.47 -13.81
C LEU A 180 4.35 -14.47 -12.95
N TYR A 181 3.06 -14.65 -12.87
CA TYR A 181 2.17 -13.86 -12.04
C TYR A 181 1.43 -14.77 -11.07
N THR A 182 1.48 -14.44 -9.77
CA THR A 182 0.66 -15.10 -8.75
C THR A 182 -0.27 -14.09 -8.07
N PRO A 183 -1.58 -14.35 -8.03
CA PRO A 183 -2.53 -13.53 -7.27
C PRO A 183 -2.63 -13.98 -5.80
N LEU A 184 -1.86 -14.99 -5.38
CA LEU A 184 -1.93 -15.60 -4.03
C LEU A 184 -3.37 -16.02 -3.65
N CYS A 185 -4.07 -16.68 -4.58
CA CYS A 185 -5.50 -17.05 -4.47
C CYS A 185 -6.46 -15.85 -4.31
N GLY A 186 -6.00 -14.67 -4.69
CA GLY A 186 -6.71 -13.40 -4.68
C GLY A 186 -7.41 -13.04 -5.98
N VAL A 187 -7.93 -11.81 -6.02
CA VAL A 187 -8.69 -11.28 -7.18
C VAL A 187 -7.80 -10.88 -8.36
N GLY A 188 -6.49 -10.83 -8.16
CA GLY A 188 -5.55 -10.26 -9.12
C GLY A 188 -5.49 -10.96 -10.49
N ALA A 189 -5.87 -12.24 -10.57
CA ALA A 189 -6.03 -12.95 -11.85
C ALA A 189 -7.08 -12.29 -12.76
N SER A 190 -8.08 -11.61 -12.17
CA SER A 190 -9.16 -10.93 -12.91
C SER A 190 -8.93 -9.43 -13.12
N SER A 191 -8.03 -8.80 -12.36
CA SER A 191 -7.79 -7.35 -12.41
C SER A 191 -6.42 -6.96 -12.99
N VAL A 192 -5.36 -7.73 -12.70
CA VAL A 192 -3.98 -7.40 -13.06
C VAL A 192 -3.56 -8.13 -14.33
N LEU A 193 -3.72 -9.45 -14.38
CA LEU A 193 -3.29 -10.25 -15.53
C LEU A 193 -3.93 -9.80 -16.85
N PRO A 194 -5.25 -9.47 -16.91
CA PRO A 194 -5.86 -8.97 -18.14
C PRO A 194 -5.28 -7.63 -18.60
N VAL A 195 -4.84 -6.75 -17.69
CA VAL A 195 -4.15 -5.51 -18.06
C VAL A 195 -2.81 -5.81 -18.73
N LEU A 196 -2.02 -6.74 -18.17
CA LEU A 196 -0.76 -7.16 -18.76
C LEU A 196 -0.97 -7.77 -20.16
N HIS A 197 -1.94 -8.66 -20.31
CA HIS A 197 -2.24 -9.31 -21.58
C HIS A 197 -2.81 -8.34 -22.62
N GLU A 198 -3.69 -7.41 -22.24
CA GLU A 198 -4.18 -6.34 -23.12
C GLU A 198 -3.06 -5.38 -23.55
N ALA A 199 -2.01 -5.21 -22.74
CA ALA A 199 -0.79 -4.49 -23.09
C ALA A 199 0.21 -5.31 -23.94
N GLY A 200 -0.10 -6.58 -24.23
CA GLY A 200 0.70 -7.48 -25.07
C GLY A 200 1.62 -8.44 -24.30
N PHE A 201 1.73 -8.34 -22.97
CA PHE A 201 2.62 -9.16 -22.14
C PHE A 201 2.08 -10.58 -21.90
N VAL A 202 1.73 -11.29 -22.97
CA VAL A 202 1.17 -12.64 -22.90
C VAL A 202 2.17 -13.69 -22.43
N GLY A 203 3.48 -13.37 -22.45
CA GLY A 203 4.55 -14.19 -21.86
C GLY A 203 4.62 -14.13 -20.34
N VAL A 204 3.83 -13.25 -19.69
CA VAL A 204 3.60 -13.29 -18.25
C VAL A 204 2.46 -14.26 -17.97
N GLU A 205 2.81 -15.44 -17.48
CA GLU A 205 1.90 -16.56 -17.28
C GLU A 205 1.33 -16.59 -15.86
N LEU A 206 0.13 -17.12 -15.71
CA LEU A 206 -0.49 -17.31 -14.40
C LEU A 206 0.10 -18.53 -13.68
N PHE A 207 0.56 -18.35 -12.46
CA PHE A 207 0.99 -19.44 -11.59
C PHE A 207 -0.21 -20.28 -11.13
N GLN A 208 -0.45 -21.38 -11.84
CA GLN A 208 -1.63 -22.24 -11.66
C GLN A 208 -1.89 -22.68 -10.21
N PRO A 209 -0.89 -23.07 -9.39
CA PRO A 209 -1.16 -23.51 -8.02
C PRO A 209 -1.83 -22.48 -7.11
N GLN A 210 -1.74 -21.18 -7.44
CA GLN A 210 -2.33 -20.08 -6.65
C GLN A 210 -3.30 -19.25 -7.50
N ALA A 211 -3.77 -19.78 -8.63
CA ALA A 211 -4.62 -19.08 -9.59
C ALA A 211 -6.07 -18.92 -9.13
N ASP A 212 -6.65 -19.99 -8.59
CA ASP A 212 -8.06 -20.03 -8.22
C ASP A 212 -8.31 -19.34 -6.86
N PRO A 213 -9.43 -18.63 -6.71
CA PRO A 213 -9.86 -18.10 -5.42
C PRO A 213 -9.97 -19.17 -4.33
N ASP A 214 -9.27 -18.96 -3.23
CA ASP A 214 -9.33 -19.82 -2.03
C ASP A 214 -9.23 -18.95 -0.78
N GLY A 215 -10.35 -18.82 -0.05
CA GLY A 215 -10.43 -18.01 1.17
C GLY A 215 -9.66 -18.57 2.37
N ASP A 216 -9.21 -19.83 2.31
CA ASP A 216 -8.32 -20.45 3.29
C ASP A 216 -6.84 -20.33 2.90
N PHE A 217 -6.55 -19.78 1.71
CA PHE A 217 -5.20 -19.58 1.17
C PHE A 217 -4.31 -20.84 1.28
N THR A 218 -4.87 -22.02 1.00
CA THR A 218 -4.21 -23.31 1.27
C THR A 218 -2.94 -23.54 0.45
N ALA A 219 -2.86 -22.94 -0.74
CA ALA A 219 -1.69 -22.97 -1.61
C ALA A 219 -0.64 -21.88 -1.28
N VAL A 220 -0.89 -21.03 -0.30
CA VAL A 220 0.01 -19.96 0.12
C VAL A 220 0.78 -20.39 1.37
N PRO A 221 2.12 -20.23 1.40
CA PRO A 221 2.94 -20.51 2.59
C PRO A 221 2.39 -19.84 3.86
N ASP A 222 2.30 -20.64 4.93
CA ASP A 222 1.70 -20.27 6.23
C ASP A 222 0.27 -19.70 6.17
N GLN A 223 -0.46 -19.89 5.08
CA GLN A 223 -1.78 -19.28 4.85
C GLN A 223 -1.76 -17.77 5.04
N LEU A 224 -0.65 -17.11 4.70
CA LEU A 224 -0.49 -15.67 4.86
C LEU A 224 -0.17 -15.03 3.51
N PRO A 225 -1.20 -14.56 2.76
CA PRO A 225 -1.05 -14.02 1.40
C PRO A 225 -0.51 -12.59 1.42
N ASN A 226 0.65 -12.43 2.05
CA ASN A 226 1.35 -11.15 2.15
C ASN A 226 2.57 -11.13 1.22
N PRO A 227 2.50 -10.42 0.08
CA PRO A 227 3.61 -10.30 -0.85
C PRO A 227 4.83 -9.52 -0.29
N GLU A 228 4.77 -8.94 0.91
CA GLU A 228 5.96 -8.43 1.60
C GLU A 228 6.83 -9.56 2.19
N ARG A 229 6.31 -10.78 2.29
CA ARG A 229 7.01 -11.94 2.85
C ARG A 229 7.75 -12.72 1.77
N PRO A 230 9.08 -12.84 1.82
CA PRO A 230 9.83 -13.59 0.79
C PRO A 230 9.40 -15.05 0.65
N GLU A 231 8.88 -15.68 1.72
CA GLU A 231 8.47 -17.09 1.69
C GLU A 231 7.33 -17.36 0.71
N VAL A 232 6.42 -16.40 0.49
CA VAL A 232 5.27 -16.58 -0.41
C VAL A 232 5.69 -16.72 -1.88
N PHE A 233 6.89 -16.24 -2.22
CA PHE A 233 7.46 -16.36 -3.56
C PHE A 233 8.10 -17.72 -3.83
N GLY A 234 8.44 -18.50 -2.80
CA GLY A 234 9.24 -19.74 -2.95
C GLY A 234 8.72 -20.68 -4.06
N PRO A 235 7.43 -21.07 -4.05
CA PRO A 235 6.86 -21.90 -5.11
C PRO A 235 6.90 -21.28 -6.50
N ALA A 236 6.60 -19.97 -6.61
CA ALA A 236 6.56 -19.26 -7.88
C ALA A 236 7.97 -19.02 -8.45
N ILE A 237 8.96 -18.67 -7.62
CA ILE A 237 10.37 -18.55 -8.01
C ILE A 237 10.90 -19.90 -8.48
N ALA A 238 10.60 -21.00 -7.78
CA ALA A 238 11.04 -22.33 -8.17
C ALA A 238 10.48 -22.72 -9.56
N ALA A 239 9.21 -22.42 -9.82
CA ALA A 239 8.61 -22.65 -11.14
C ALA A 239 9.21 -21.72 -12.21
N ALA A 240 9.43 -20.45 -11.88
CA ALA A 240 10.02 -19.47 -12.80
C ALA A 240 11.44 -19.85 -13.23
N ASP A 241 12.28 -20.25 -12.26
CA ASP A 241 13.66 -20.68 -12.51
C ASP A 241 13.70 -21.94 -13.39
N GLN A 242 12.82 -22.91 -13.13
CA GLN A 242 12.72 -24.15 -13.93
C GLN A 242 12.28 -23.90 -15.37
N ASN A 243 11.44 -22.88 -15.60
CA ASN A 243 10.88 -22.57 -16.91
C ASN A 243 11.64 -21.46 -17.66
N GLY A 244 12.77 -20.97 -17.11
CA GLY A 244 13.56 -19.90 -17.72
C GLY A 244 12.86 -18.54 -17.74
N GLN A 245 11.93 -18.30 -16.81
CA GLN A 245 11.30 -17.00 -16.61
C GLN A 245 12.26 -16.05 -15.88
N VAL A 246 12.11 -14.75 -16.10
CA VAL A 246 13.04 -13.73 -15.56
C VAL A 246 12.39 -12.78 -14.55
N LEU A 247 11.10 -12.96 -14.30
CA LEU A 247 10.28 -12.07 -13.50
C LEU A 247 9.18 -12.86 -12.79
N VAL A 248 8.99 -12.61 -11.50
CA VAL A 248 7.80 -13.05 -10.74
C VAL A 248 7.12 -11.83 -10.15
N LEU A 249 5.82 -11.71 -10.42
CA LEU A 249 4.93 -10.68 -9.90
C LEU A 249 3.95 -11.32 -8.92
N ALA A 250 3.78 -10.72 -7.74
CA ALA A 250 2.84 -11.21 -6.72
C ALA A 250 1.98 -10.07 -6.19
N THR A 251 0.68 -10.32 -6.04
CA THR A 251 -0.27 -9.37 -5.43
C THR A 251 -0.95 -9.95 -4.22
N ASP A 252 -1.41 -9.08 -3.33
CA ASP A 252 -2.23 -9.49 -2.19
C ASP A 252 -3.68 -9.77 -2.63
N PRO A 253 -4.51 -10.38 -1.77
CA PRO A 253 -5.83 -10.89 -2.16
C PRO A 253 -6.80 -9.88 -2.77
N ASP A 254 -6.71 -8.60 -2.41
CA ASP A 254 -7.54 -7.52 -2.95
C ASP A 254 -6.82 -6.64 -3.99
N ALA A 255 -5.62 -7.05 -4.41
CA ALA A 255 -4.82 -6.52 -5.51
C ALA A 255 -4.55 -5.00 -5.41
N ASP A 256 -4.34 -4.50 -4.20
CA ASP A 256 -3.90 -3.12 -3.96
C ASP A 256 -2.37 -3.03 -3.73
N ARG A 257 -1.67 -4.17 -3.63
CA ARG A 257 -0.21 -4.24 -3.49
C ARG A 257 0.44 -5.08 -4.56
N LEU A 258 1.68 -4.73 -4.91
CA LEU A 258 2.52 -5.51 -5.84
C LEU A 258 3.92 -5.72 -5.27
N ALA A 259 4.37 -6.95 -5.20
CA ALA A 259 5.79 -7.26 -5.00
C ALA A 259 6.38 -7.96 -6.23
N VAL A 260 7.70 -7.83 -6.38
CA VAL A 260 8.45 -8.28 -7.54
C VAL A 260 9.66 -9.10 -7.09
N ALA A 261 9.86 -10.24 -7.72
CA ALA A 261 11.12 -10.98 -7.64
C ALA A 261 11.76 -11.13 -9.02
N ALA A 262 13.08 -11.06 -9.06
CA ALA A 262 13.90 -11.24 -10.26
C ALA A 262 15.30 -11.70 -9.85
N PRO A 263 16.08 -12.33 -10.75
CA PRO A 263 17.49 -12.63 -10.47
C PRO A 263 18.31 -11.34 -10.37
N ASP A 264 19.16 -11.26 -9.35
CA ASP A 264 20.16 -10.21 -9.19
C ASP A 264 21.29 -10.38 -10.24
N PRO A 265 22.27 -9.46 -10.33
CA PRO A 265 23.39 -9.60 -11.27
C PRO A 265 24.25 -10.87 -11.07
N GLY A 266 24.17 -11.51 -9.90
CA GLY A 266 24.80 -12.80 -9.62
C GLY A 266 23.94 -14.01 -10.03
N GLY A 267 22.75 -13.79 -10.59
CA GLY A 267 21.80 -14.83 -10.96
C GLY A 267 20.95 -15.36 -9.80
N VAL A 268 21.03 -14.76 -8.62
CA VAL A 268 20.27 -15.21 -7.44
C VAL A 268 18.93 -14.49 -7.41
N TRP A 269 17.84 -15.24 -7.35
CA TRP A 269 16.50 -14.69 -7.19
C TRP A 269 16.35 -13.93 -5.87
N ARG A 270 15.90 -12.68 -5.96
CA ARG A 270 15.61 -11.81 -4.81
C ARG A 270 14.31 -11.08 -5.00
N VAL A 271 13.61 -10.85 -3.89
CA VAL A 271 12.42 -10.00 -3.82
C VAL A 271 12.86 -8.57 -3.57
N MET A 272 12.36 -7.62 -4.35
CA MET A 272 12.60 -6.19 -4.14
C MET A 272 11.78 -5.68 -2.96
N SER A 273 12.36 -4.80 -2.14
CA SER A 273 11.57 -4.05 -1.16
C SER A 273 10.60 -3.10 -1.88
N GLY A 274 9.53 -2.67 -1.20
CA GLY A 274 8.62 -1.66 -1.76
C GLY A 274 9.31 -0.32 -2.04
N ASN A 275 10.32 0.04 -1.24
CA ASN A 275 11.17 1.21 -1.48
C ASN A 275 11.99 1.08 -2.76
N GLN A 276 12.66 -0.06 -2.96
CA GLN A 276 13.46 -0.34 -4.14
C GLN A 276 12.60 -0.35 -5.41
N LEU A 277 11.42 -0.95 -5.33
CA LEU A 277 10.47 -0.99 -6.44
C LEU A 277 9.92 0.41 -6.74
N ALA A 278 9.54 1.19 -5.73
CA ALA A 278 9.10 2.58 -5.90
C ALA A 278 10.14 3.42 -6.65
N VAL A 279 11.43 3.24 -6.31
CA VAL A 279 12.56 3.93 -6.94
C VAL A 279 12.65 3.59 -8.43
N VAL A 280 12.57 2.31 -8.78
CA VAL A 280 12.62 1.87 -10.18
C VAL A 280 11.40 2.37 -10.97
N LEU A 281 10.20 2.31 -10.38
CA LEU A 281 8.98 2.78 -11.04
C LEU A 281 8.97 4.30 -11.24
N LEU A 282 9.41 5.06 -10.24
CA LEU A 282 9.51 6.51 -10.33
C LEU A 282 10.56 6.94 -11.36
N ASP A 283 11.74 6.32 -11.38
CA ASP A 283 12.77 6.56 -12.40
C ASP A 283 12.21 6.35 -13.81
N HIS A 284 11.53 5.23 -14.03
CA HIS A 284 10.86 4.95 -15.30
C HIS A 284 9.85 6.04 -15.65
N LEU A 285 8.94 6.43 -14.75
CA LEU A 285 7.95 7.48 -15.04
C LEU A 285 8.59 8.84 -15.33
N LEU A 286 9.64 9.20 -14.59
CA LEU A 286 10.35 10.48 -14.74
C LEU A 286 11.13 10.54 -16.07
N GLY A 287 11.69 9.43 -16.54
CA GLY A 287 12.48 9.36 -17.78
C GLY A 287 11.65 9.33 -19.07
N ARG A 288 10.33 9.17 -19.01
CA ARG A 288 9.49 8.93 -20.21
C ARG A 288 8.91 10.19 -20.84
N ARG A 289 8.93 11.33 -20.13
CA ARG A 289 8.44 12.60 -20.65
C ARG A 289 8.97 13.77 -19.82
N ASP A 290 8.93 14.95 -20.42
CA ASP A 290 9.05 16.20 -19.66
C ASP A 290 7.80 16.43 -18.83
N TRP A 291 8.00 16.82 -17.57
CA TRP A 291 6.92 17.10 -16.64
C TRP A 291 6.60 18.60 -16.62
N PRO A 292 5.30 18.97 -16.56
CA PRO A 292 4.93 20.37 -16.49
C PRO A 292 5.41 21.00 -15.16
N PRO A 293 5.66 22.31 -15.12
CA PRO A 293 5.93 23.01 -13.86
C PRO A 293 4.85 22.73 -12.82
N GLY A 294 5.27 22.40 -11.60
CA GLY A 294 4.38 22.02 -10.51
C GLY A 294 3.91 20.55 -10.53
N ALA A 295 4.45 19.72 -11.43
CA ALA A 295 4.28 18.27 -11.32
C ALA A 295 4.81 17.77 -9.97
N TYR A 296 4.17 16.73 -9.44
CA TYR A 296 4.41 16.29 -8.08
C TYR A 296 4.29 14.77 -7.88
N MET A 297 5.08 14.26 -6.96
CA MET A 297 5.05 12.89 -6.43
C MET A 297 4.63 12.94 -4.96
N LEU A 298 3.86 11.95 -4.52
CA LEU A 298 3.35 11.85 -3.15
C LEU A 298 3.84 10.56 -2.49
N THR A 299 4.43 10.65 -1.30
CA THR A 299 4.85 9.49 -0.51
C THR A 299 4.82 9.79 0.98
N THR A 300 5.02 8.77 1.81
CA THR A 300 4.91 8.89 3.28
C THR A 300 6.25 9.12 3.96
N LEU A 301 6.20 9.59 5.20
CA LEU A 301 7.33 9.90 6.08
C LEU A 301 8.31 8.75 6.34
N VAL A 302 7.93 7.51 6.04
CA VAL A 302 8.77 6.32 6.29
C VAL A 302 9.09 5.56 5.00
N THR A 303 8.87 6.20 3.84
CA THR A 303 9.28 5.72 2.53
C THR A 303 10.66 6.30 2.17
N THR A 304 11.43 5.60 1.32
CA THR A 304 12.84 5.92 1.06
C THR A 304 13.05 7.39 0.59
N PRO A 305 14.05 8.10 1.17
CA PRO A 305 14.35 9.47 0.78
C PRO A 305 14.92 9.61 -0.65
N LEU A 306 15.28 8.49 -1.30
CA LEU A 306 15.79 8.49 -2.67
C LEU A 306 14.74 8.99 -3.67
N LEU A 307 13.44 8.76 -3.41
CA LEU A 307 12.36 9.27 -4.28
C LEU A 307 12.40 10.80 -4.40
N GLY A 308 12.68 11.51 -3.30
CA GLY A 308 12.82 12.95 -3.30
C GLY A 308 14.04 13.43 -4.10
N VAL A 309 15.12 12.64 -4.14
CA VAL A 309 16.31 12.95 -4.95
C VAL A 309 15.96 12.86 -6.44
N LEU A 310 15.29 11.79 -6.86
CA LEU A 310 14.86 11.61 -8.26
C LEU A 310 13.89 12.71 -8.71
N CYS A 311 12.93 13.08 -7.86
CA CYS A 311 12.01 14.17 -8.20
C CYS A 311 12.77 15.48 -8.46
N ARG A 312 13.73 15.82 -7.59
CA ARG A 312 14.53 17.05 -7.74
C ARG A 312 15.40 17.06 -9.01
N SER A 313 15.97 15.92 -9.40
CA SER A 313 16.76 15.85 -10.65
C SER A 313 15.92 16.05 -11.91
N HIS A 314 14.61 15.82 -11.85
CA HIS A 314 13.67 16.04 -12.96
C HIS A 314 12.79 17.29 -12.81
N GLY A 315 13.06 18.17 -11.83
CA GLY A 315 12.25 19.37 -11.59
C GLY A 315 10.82 19.09 -11.11
N VAL A 316 10.57 17.90 -10.56
CA VAL A 316 9.30 17.47 -9.97
C VAL A 316 9.30 17.76 -8.47
N GLN A 317 8.17 18.21 -7.93
CA GLN A 317 8.00 18.40 -6.49
C GLN A 317 7.84 17.05 -5.78
N ALA A 318 8.63 16.79 -4.76
CA ALA A 318 8.39 15.70 -3.83
C ALA A 318 7.54 16.20 -2.64
N VAL A 319 6.45 15.50 -2.36
CA VAL A 319 5.71 15.60 -1.10
C VAL A 319 5.92 14.28 -0.38
N ASP A 320 6.99 14.22 0.41
CA ASP A 320 7.52 13.01 1.04
C ASP A 320 7.35 12.99 2.57
N ASP A 321 6.45 13.84 3.07
CA ASP A 321 6.18 14.06 4.50
C ASP A 321 4.74 13.72 4.90
N LEU A 322 4.00 12.94 4.09
CA LEU A 322 2.64 12.52 4.44
C LEU A 322 2.64 11.49 5.58
N PRO A 323 1.62 11.48 6.45
CA PRO A 323 1.42 10.40 7.40
C PRO A 323 1.25 9.07 6.68
N VAL A 324 1.74 7.99 7.29
CA VAL A 324 1.62 6.65 6.72
C VAL A 324 0.16 6.22 6.57
N GLY A 325 -0.16 5.64 5.42
CA GLY A 325 -1.48 5.20 5.00
C GLY A 325 -1.88 5.91 3.71
N PHE A 326 -2.12 5.14 2.65
CA PHE A 326 -2.48 5.66 1.32
C PHE A 326 -3.66 6.65 1.29
N LYS A 327 -4.57 6.59 2.27
CA LYS A 327 -5.65 7.59 2.42
C LYS A 327 -5.13 9.03 2.47
N HIS A 328 -3.95 9.26 3.03
CA HIS A 328 -3.31 10.58 3.06
C HIS A 328 -2.77 11.00 1.68
N ILE A 329 -2.20 10.05 0.92
CA ILE A 329 -1.80 10.26 -0.48
C ILE A 329 -3.03 10.59 -1.34
N ALA A 330 -4.11 9.82 -1.18
CA ALA A 330 -5.37 10.03 -1.88
C ALA A 330 -5.99 11.41 -1.58
N LYS A 331 -5.96 11.85 -0.32
CA LYS A 331 -6.41 13.17 0.08
C LYS A 331 -5.56 14.28 -0.55
N GLU A 332 -4.24 14.21 -0.41
CA GLU A 332 -3.32 15.21 -0.97
C GLU A 332 -3.44 15.29 -2.50
N MET A 333 -3.64 14.15 -3.16
CA MET A 333 -3.91 14.06 -4.60
C MET A 333 -5.21 14.77 -4.99
N GLU A 334 -6.26 14.67 -4.17
CA GLU A 334 -7.52 15.37 -4.40
C GLU A 334 -7.38 16.89 -4.18
N GLU A 335 -6.70 17.30 -3.11
CA GLU A 335 -6.51 18.72 -2.77
C GLU A 335 -5.63 19.46 -3.79
N ARG A 336 -4.61 18.81 -4.34
CA ARG A 336 -3.77 19.37 -5.42
C ARG A 336 -4.42 19.31 -6.80
N GLY A 337 -5.35 18.39 -6.98
CA GLY A 337 -6.00 18.10 -8.26
C GLY A 337 -5.12 17.30 -9.22
N PRO A 338 -5.70 16.66 -10.24
CA PRO A 338 -5.04 15.62 -11.04
C PRO A 338 -3.89 16.10 -11.94
N LYS A 339 -3.71 17.41 -12.12
CA LYS A 339 -2.76 17.97 -13.09
C LYS A 339 -1.33 17.84 -12.57
N GLY A 340 -0.49 17.13 -13.31
CA GLY A 340 0.92 16.98 -12.96
C GLY A 340 1.19 15.92 -11.89
N PHE A 341 0.19 15.13 -11.48
CA PHE A 341 0.42 13.95 -10.65
C PHE A 341 1.33 12.96 -11.39
N VAL A 342 2.46 12.64 -10.78
CA VAL A 342 3.45 11.70 -11.32
C VAL A 342 3.19 10.30 -10.79
N PHE A 343 3.22 10.17 -9.46
CA PHE A 343 3.27 8.89 -8.77
C PHE A 343 2.87 9.06 -7.31
N GLY A 344 2.20 8.06 -6.76
CA GLY A 344 1.90 7.94 -5.33
C GLY A 344 2.37 6.59 -4.82
N CYS A 345 3.13 6.53 -3.74
CA CYS A 345 3.64 5.25 -3.23
C CYS A 345 3.81 5.18 -1.71
N GLU A 346 3.90 3.95 -1.21
CA GLU A 346 4.29 3.61 0.15
C GLU A 346 5.35 2.49 0.12
N GLU A 347 6.21 2.46 1.13
CA GLU A 347 7.21 1.41 1.34
C GLU A 347 6.59 0.02 1.50
N SER A 348 5.33 -0.03 1.93
CA SER A 348 4.51 -1.24 2.07
C SER A 348 3.92 -1.71 0.73
N ILE A 349 4.73 -1.68 -0.32
CA ILE A 349 4.48 -2.22 -1.67
C ILE A 349 3.18 -1.71 -2.34
N GLY A 350 2.82 -0.46 -2.03
CA GLY A 350 1.65 0.23 -2.53
C GLY A 350 2.00 1.30 -3.55
N PHE A 351 1.40 1.28 -4.73
CA PHE A 351 1.75 2.20 -5.81
C PHE A 351 0.52 2.66 -6.59
N GLN A 352 0.58 3.89 -7.12
CA GLN A 352 -0.43 4.43 -8.03
C GLN A 352 0.22 5.34 -9.06
N ALA A 353 -0.08 5.08 -10.33
CA ALA A 353 0.17 6.02 -11.43
C ALA A 353 -1.16 6.29 -12.16
N GLY A 354 -1.33 7.51 -12.64
CA GLY A 354 -2.61 7.97 -13.19
C GLY A 354 -3.64 8.35 -12.12
N THR A 355 -4.73 8.98 -12.56
CA THR A 355 -5.65 9.74 -11.68
C THR A 355 -7.04 9.15 -11.56
N TYR A 356 -7.24 7.95 -12.08
CA TYR A 356 -8.53 7.29 -12.24
C TYR A 356 -9.11 6.76 -10.92
N CYS A 357 -8.27 6.38 -9.96
CA CYS A 357 -8.67 5.95 -8.61
C CYS A 357 -7.96 6.79 -7.52
N ARG A 358 -8.26 6.47 -6.26
CA ARG A 358 -7.72 7.07 -5.03
C ARG A 358 -7.34 5.98 -4.02
N ASP A 359 -6.85 4.86 -4.52
CA ASP A 359 -6.21 3.81 -3.75
C ASP A 359 -4.96 3.33 -4.50
N LYS A 360 -4.20 2.46 -3.85
CA LYS A 360 -3.11 1.71 -4.47
C LYS A 360 -3.69 0.77 -5.52
N ASP A 361 -2.92 0.52 -6.57
CA ASP A 361 -3.34 -0.30 -7.69
C ASP A 361 -2.19 -1.17 -8.20
N ALA A 362 -2.30 -2.48 -7.97
CA ALA A 362 -1.30 -3.43 -8.42
C ALA A 362 -1.27 -3.59 -9.95
N ALA A 363 -2.36 -3.31 -10.66
CA ALA A 363 -2.44 -3.48 -12.11
C ALA A 363 -1.58 -2.43 -12.85
N VAL A 364 -1.66 -1.17 -12.43
CA VAL A 364 -0.78 -0.14 -13.01
C VAL A 364 0.68 -0.36 -12.60
N ALA A 365 0.92 -0.78 -11.36
CA ALA A 365 2.27 -1.10 -10.92
C ALA A 365 2.86 -2.25 -11.76
N ALA A 366 2.10 -3.32 -11.98
CA ALA A 366 2.55 -4.49 -12.74
C ALA A 366 2.83 -4.13 -14.20
N LEU A 367 1.99 -3.28 -14.79
CA LEU A 367 2.18 -2.75 -16.15
C LEU A 367 3.50 -1.98 -16.28
N LEU A 368 3.81 -1.11 -15.33
CA LEU A 368 5.07 -0.35 -15.32
C LEU A 368 6.29 -1.26 -15.05
N VAL A 369 6.16 -2.28 -14.18
CA VAL A 369 7.22 -3.27 -13.98
C VAL A 369 7.49 -4.05 -15.27
N ALA A 370 6.44 -4.48 -15.98
CA ALA A 370 6.58 -5.20 -17.24
C ALA A 370 7.28 -4.35 -18.30
N ASP A 371 7.01 -3.05 -18.36
CA ASP A 371 7.72 -2.11 -19.23
C ASP A 371 9.22 -2.03 -18.92
N VAL A 372 9.57 -1.84 -17.65
CA VAL A 372 10.97 -1.81 -17.21
C VAL A 372 11.65 -3.16 -17.47
N ALA A 373 10.97 -4.27 -17.19
CA ALA A 373 11.51 -5.60 -17.40
C ALA A 373 11.74 -5.90 -18.89
N LEU A 374 10.83 -5.49 -19.79
CA LEU A 374 11.00 -5.64 -21.24
C LEU A 374 12.17 -4.81 -21.78
N GLU A 375 12.36 -3.61 -21.23
CA GLU A 375 13.51 -2.75 -21.56
C GLU A 375 14.83 -3.46 -21.22
N LEU A 376 14.92 -4.00 -20.01
CA LEU A 376 16.14 -4.62 -19.49
C LEU A 376 16.38 -6.02 -20.06
N HIS A 377 15.32 -6.77 -20.35
CA HIS A 377 15.43 -8.15 -20.84
C HIS A 377 16.18 -8.24 -22.18
N ALA A 378 16.00 -7.29 -23.10
CA ALA A 378 16.74 -7.29 -24.37
C ALA A 378 18.25 -7.05 -24.20
N GLU A 379 18.69 -6.58 -23.03
CA GLU A 379 20.09 -6.38 -22.67
C GLU A 379 20.61 -7.51 -21.76
N ASN A 380 19.83 -8.57 -21.53
CA ASN A 380 20.09 -9.62 -20.52
C ASN A 380 20.25 -9.05 -19.10
N ARG A 381 19.47 -8.00 -18.79
CA ARG A 381 19.45 -7.31 -17.50
C ARG A 381 18.10 -7.51 -16.83
N THR A 382 18.07 -7.20 -15.54
CA THR A 382 16.89 -7.32 -14.66
C THR A 382 16.65 -6.01 -13.93
N VAL A 383 15.48 -5.86 -13.31
CA VAL A 383 15.12 -4.69 -12.48
C VAL A 383 16.17 -4.33 -11.42
N TRP A 384 16.94 -5.31 -10.92
CA TRP A 384 18.07 -5.08 -10.02
C TRP A 384 19.22 -4.29 -10.67
N HIS A 385 19.47 -4.48 -11.96
CA HIS A 385 20.46 -3.71 -12.68
C HIS A 385 20.04 -2.24 -12.80
N ARG A 386 18.76 -1.97 -13.08
CA ARG A 386 18.23 -0.61 -13.09
C ARG A 386 18.36 0.05 -11.71
N LEU A 387 18.04 -0.66 -10.64
CA LEU A 387 18.22 -0.15 -9.28
C LEU A 387 19.69 0.22 -9.00
N ASN A 388 20.63 -0.64 -9.41
CA ASN A 388 22.06 -0.37 -9.24
C ASN A 388 22.55 0.84 -10.05
N ASP A 389 22.03 1.03 -11.27
CA ASP A 389 22.32 2.23 -12.06
C ASP A 389 21.84 3.49 -11.32
N ILE A 390 20.60 3.47 -10.81
CA ILE A 390 20.02 4.58 -10.06
C ILE A 390 20.87 4.89 -8.81
N PHE A 391 21.26 3.86 -8.05
CA PHE A 391 22.16 4.03 -6.89
C PHE A 391 23.51 4.62 -7.28
N SER A 392 24.07 4.23 -8.42
CA SER A 392 25.34 4.77 -8.92
C SER A 392 25.23 6.23 -9.33
N GLN A 393 24.06 6.67 -9.79
CA GLN A 393 23.82 8.04 -10.27
C GLN A 393 23.35 9.01 -9.18
N HIS A 394 22.60 8.52 -8.19
CA HIS A 394 21.90 9.36 -7.21
C HIS A 394 22.30 9.09 -5.76
N GLY A 395 23.19 8.12 -5.53
CA GLY A 395 23.58 7.68 -4.20
C GLY A 395 22.74 6.50 -3.73
N ARG A 396 23.42 5.51 -3.14
CA ARG A 396 22.80 4.31 -2.60
C ARG A 396 22.02 4.61 -1.31
N VAL A 397 20.90 3.92 -1.16
CA VAL A 397 20.17 3.82 0.11
C VAL A 397 19.99 2.34 0.42
N ASP A 398 20.43 1.92 1.60
CA ASP A 398 20.05 0.62 2.16
C ASP A 398 19.11 0.85 3.35
N GLU A 399 18.13 -0.03 3.50
CA GLU A 399 17.06 0.09 4.49
C GLU A 399 16.75 -1.22 5.21
N PHE A 400 16.08 -1.11 6.36
CA PHE A 400 15.36 -2.21 6.98
C PHE A 400 14.02 -1.72 7.55
N GLN A 401 13.09 -2.66 7.71
CA GLN A 401 11.88 -2.46 8.50
C GLN A 401 11.81 -3.54 9.58
N HIS A 402 11.64 -3.14 10.84
CA HIS A 402 11.51 -4.05 11.96
C HIS A 402 10.22 -3.77 12.73
N SER A 403 9.50 -4.82 13.12
CA SER A 403 8.27 -4.71 13.90
C SER A 403 8.38 -5.57 15.15
N VAL A 404 8.04 -4.99 16.31
CA VAL A 404 7.95 -5.73 17.57
C VAL A 404 6.51 -5.76 18.05
N PHE A 405 6.04 -6.96 18.36
CA PHE A 405 4.73 -7.20 18.95
C PHE A 405 4.86 -7.39 20.45
N ALA A 406 4.03 -6.69 21.22
CA ALA A 406 3.89 -6.87 22.65
C ALA A 406 2.61 -7.67 22.93
N HIS A 407 2.74 -8.80 23.62
CA HIS A 407 1.63 -9.72 23.84
C HIS A 407 0.90 -9.49 25.17
N GLY A 408 -0.35 -9.94 25.21
CA GLY A 408 -1.18 -9.92 26.41
C GLY A 408 -1.82 -8.56 26.73
N PRO A 409 -2.57 -8.47 27.85
CA PRO A 409 -3.38 -7.28 28.19
C PRO A 409 -2.54 -6.01 28.43
N SER A 410 -1.25 -6.15 28.72
CA SER A 410 -0.32 -5.04 28.95
C SER A 410 0.41 -4.58 27.69
N GLY A 411 0.27 -5.28 26.56
CA GLY A 411 1.09 -5.03 25.37
C GLY A 411 1.00 -3.59 24.87
N ARG A 412 -0.22 -3.02 24.82
CA ARG A 412 -0.43 -1.62 24.44
C ARG A 412 0.34 -0.65 25.35
N LYS A 413 0.26 -0.86 26.66
CA LYS A 413 0.95 -0.02 27.66
C LYS A 413 2.47 -0.15 27.57
N GLN A 414 3.00 -1.32 27.20
CA GLN A 414 4.44 -1.50 26.97
C GLN A 414 4.89 -0.67 25.76
N ILE A 415 4.15 -0.73 24.65
CA ILE A 415 4.44 0.08 23.46
C ILE A 415 4.36 1.58 23.75
N ASP A 416 3.33 2.02 24.48
CA ASP A 416 3.18 3.44 24.83
C ASP A 416 4.36 3.91 25.72
N ARG A 417 4.80 3.09 26.69
CA ARG A 417 6.00 3.37 27.51
C ARG A 417 7.28 3.43 26.68
N ALA A 418 7.45 2.53 25.71
CA ALA A 418 8.62 2.55 24.83
C ALA A 418 8.68 3.84 24.01
N MET A 419 7.54 4.28 23.44
CA MET A 419 7.45 5.57 22.75
C MET A 419 7.74 6.74 23.68
N ASP A 420 7.22 6.73 24.91
CA ASP A 420 7.48 7.78 25.89
C ASP A 420 8.95 7.80 26.33
N SER A 421 9.59 6.64 26.48
CA SER A 421 11.02 6.53 26.80
C SER A 421 11.87 7.11 25.67
N LEU A 422 11.64 6.70 24.42
CA LEU A 422 12.33 7.25 23.25
C LEU A 422 12.12 8.77 23.12
N ARG A 423 10.95 9.27 23.52
CA ARG A 423 10.64 10.70 23.46
C ARG A 423 11.36 11.50 24.54
N HIS A 424 11.36 11.05 25.78
CA HIS A 424 11.85 11.85 26.91
C HIS A 424 13.30 11.53 27.31
N GLN A 425 13.74 10.31 27.06
CA GLN A 425 15.08 9.79 27.36
C GLN A 425 15.65 9.08 26.12
N PRO A 426 15.77 9.78 24.97
CA PRO A 426 16.30 9.18 23.76
C PRO A 426 17.74 8.70 23.97
N PRO A 427 18.14 7.56 23.37
CA PRO A 427 19.53 7.14 23.39
C PRO A 427 20.40 8.18 22.64
N SER A 428 21.64 8.38 23.06
CA SER A 428 22.59 9.27 22.36
C SER A 428 23.14 8.64 21.08
N SER A 429 23.09 7.32 20.96
CA SER A 429 23.50 6.56 19.79
C SER A 429 22.79 5.22 19.69
N THR A 430 22.77 4.62 18.51
CA THR A 430 22.25 3.26 18.28
C THR A 430 23.11 2.57 17.23
N GLY A 431 23.60 1.36 17.52
CA GLY A 431 24.44 0.62 16.58
C GLY A 431 25.74 1.34 16.21
N GLY A 432 26.31 2.11 17.14
CA GLY A 432 27.51 2.94 16.88
C GLY A 432 27.23 4.28 16.18
N HIS A 433 25.99 4.56 15.76
CA HIS A 433 25.63 5.82 15.12
C HIS A 433 25.12 6.84 16.14
N SER A 434 25.80 7.97 16.28
CA SER A 434 25.35 9.06 17.16
C SER A 434 24.20 9.86 16.54
N TRP A 435 23.20 10.15 17.35
CA TRP A 435 22.06 10.97 16.95
C TRP A 435 22.36 12.46 17.18
N SER A 436 22.13 13.27 16.15
CA SER A 436 22.29 14.72 16.22
C SER A 436 20.97 15.43 16.50
N ARG A 437 19.86 14.82 16.10
CA ARG A 437 18.53 15.40 16.12
C ARG A 437 17.46 14.33 16.23
N VAL A 438 16.33 14.69 16.84
CA VAL A 438 15.06 13.98 16.72
C VAL A 438 13.95 14.93 16.29
N ARG A 439 13.13 14.52 15.33
CA ARG A 439 11.86 15.16 14.97
C ARG A 439 10.73 14.43 15.67
N ASP A 440 9.88 15.16 16.38
CA ASP A 440 8.70 14.63 17.04
C ASP A 440 7.43 15.21 16.40
N TYR A 441 6.78 14.39 15.58
CA TYR A 441 5.55 14.77 14.87
C TYR A 441 4.32 14.82 15.80
N GLN A 442 4.43 14.33 17.04
CA GLN A 442 3.35 14.41 18.01
C GLN A 442 3.42 15.70 18.82
N THR A 443 4.62 16.10 19.26
CA THR A 443 4.83 17.34 20.01
C THR A 443 5.08 18.55 19.11
N HIS A 444 5.27 18.34 17.80
CA HIS A 444 5.60 19.39 16.84
C HIS A 444 6.93 20.09 17.13
N GLU A 445 7.92 19.31 17.57
CA GLU A 445 9.24 19.79 17.98
C GLU A 445 10.38 19.12 17.21
N ILE A 446 11.41 19.90 16.94
CA ILE A 446 12.72 19.43 16.51
C ILE A 446 13.68 19.67 17.67
N ARG A 447 14.35 18.61 18.11
CA ARG A 447 15.23 18.65 19.28
C ARG A 447 16.64 18.22 18.93
N SER A 448 17.66 18.96 19.35
CA SER A 448 19.05 18.52 19.28
C SER A 448 19.35 17.44 20.31
N LEU A 449 20.17 16.47 19.91
CA LEU A 449 20.67 15.39 20.76
C LEU A 449 22.18 15.55 20.98
N PRO A 450 22.72 15.12 22.13
CA PRO A 450 22.07 14.31 23.18
C PRO A 450 21.25 15.09 24.22
N ASP A 451 21.27 16.43 24.22
CA ASP A 451 20.64 17.26 25.27
C ASP A 451 19.10 17.17 25.30
N ASN A 452 18.48 16.67 24.22
CA ASN A 452 17.03 16.57 24.01
C ASN A 452 16.28 17.90 24.20
N ARG A 453 16.92 19.00 23.79
CA ARG A 453 16.38 20.37 23.91
C ARG A 453 15.62 20.75 22.64
N ALA A 454 14.42 21.28 22.77
CA ALA A 454 13.67 21.83 21.63
C ALA A 454 14.36 23.09 21.09
N ASP A 455 14.71 23.05 19.81
CA ASP A 455 15.39 24.16 19.14
C ASP A 455 14.54 24.76 18.01
N GLN A 456 13.62 24.00 17.40
CA GLN A 456 12.77 24.46 16.29
C GLN A 456 11.38 23.82 16.33
N ALA A 457 10.40 24.49 15.72
CA ALA A 457 9.04 23.97 15.54
C ALA A 457 8.94 23.08 14.29
N LEU A 458 8.09 22.05 14.35
CA LEU A 458 7.73 21.16 13.25
C LEU A 458 6.25 21.36 12.89
N PRO A 459 5.92 22.05 11.79
CA PRO A 459 4.55 22.55 11.57
C PRO A 459 3.51 21.46 11.26
N THR A 460 3.83 20.47 10.43
CA THR A 460 2.91 19.41 9.97
C THR A 460 3.69 18.21 9.46
N PRO A 461 3.06 17.03 9.30
CA PRO A 461 1.76 16.63 9.84
C PRO A 461 1.81 16.27 11.33
N SER A 462 0.65 16.05 11.97
CA SER A 462 0.58 15.54 13.34
C SER A 462 0.39 14.02 13.34
N THR A 463 1.32 13.28 13.95
CA THR A 463 1.23 11.82 14.09
C THR A 463 2.18 11.33 15.18
N ASN A 464 1.90 10.18 15.79
CA ASN A 464 2.80 9.58 16.78
C ASN A 464 4.00 8.92 16.07
N LEU A 465 4.99 9.74 15.73
CA LEU A 465 6.20 9.36 15.01
C LEU A 465 7.39 10.16 15.55
N LEU A 466 8.47 9.44 15.85
CA LEU A 466 9.79 10.01 16.10
C LEU A 466 10.69 9.71 14.91
N VAL A 467 11.51 10.67 14.47
CA VAL A 467 12.53 10.45 13.44
C VAL A 467 13.88 10.92 13.96
N PHE A 468 14.76 9.98 14.24
CA PHE A 468 16.14 10.23 14.67
C PHE A 468 17.05 10.39 13.45
N GLU A 469 17.91 11.42 13.46
CA GLU A 469 18.81 11.76 12.36
C GLU A 469 20.26 11.85 12.86
N SER A 470 21.19 11.13 12.23
CA SER A 470 22.62 11.34 12.43
C SER A 470 23.06 12.67 11.81
N ASN A 471 24.33 13.07 12.02
CA ASN A 471 24.82 14.35 11.51
C ASN A 471 24.68 14.42 9.97
N PRO A 472 23.92 15.40 9.42
CA PRO A 472 23.61 15.48 7.99
C PRO A 472 24.80 15.85 7.09
N VAL A 473 25.98 16.09 7.66
CA VAL A 473 27.22 16.38 6.91
C VAL A 473 28.06 15.12 6.70
N HIS A 474 27.78 14.03 7.42
CA HIS A 474 28.50 12.77 7.29
C HIS A 474 27.76 11.81 6.36
N SER A 475 28.51 11.12 5.49
CA SER A 475 28.00 10.07 4.62
C SER A 475 28.53 8.71 5.12
N PRO A 476 27.69 7.68 5.27
CA PRO A 476 26.24 7.70 5.03
C PRO A 476 25.47 8.46 6.13
N MET A 477 24.41 9.18 5.72
CA MET A 477 23.43 9.76 6.63
C MET A 477 22.52 8.64 7.13
N ILE A 478 22.32 8.56 8.45
CA ILE A 478 21.53 7.52 9.10
C ILE A 478 20.25 8.13 9.64
N THR A 479 19.13 7.48 9.38
CA THR A 479 17.82 7.88 9.91
C THR A 479 17.10 6.66 10.50
N LEU A 480 16.46 6.84 11.64
CA LEU A 480 15.61 5.84 12.27
C LEU A 480 14.25 6.45 12.62
N ALA A 481 13.21 6.02 11.91
CA ALA A 481 11.83 6.41 12.20
C ALA A 481 11.15 5.36 13.09
N VAL A 482 10.41 5.81 14.11
CA VAL A 482 9.75 4.95 15.10
C VAL A 482 8.31 5.36 15.31
N ARG A 483 7.38 4.41 15.16
CA ARG A 483 5.94 4.65 15.39
C ARG A 483 5.23 3.44 16.00
N PRO A 484 4.25 3.63 16.89
CA PRO A 484 3.36 2.57 17.31
C PRO A 484 2.29 2.29 16.23
N SER A 485 1.76 1.07 16.24
CA SER A 485 0.52 0.74 15.54
C SER A 485 -0.68 1.36 16.25
N GLY A 486 -1.69 1.79 15.50
CA GLY A 486 -2.94 2.31 16.06
C GLY A 486 -3.90 1.20 16.51
N THR A 487 -3.84 0.04 15.85
CA THR A 487 -4.82 -1.05 15.98
C THR A 487 -4.29 -2.23 16.79
N GLU A 488 -2.97 -2.43 16.80
CA GLU A 488 -2.32 -3.58 17.44
C GLU A 488 -1.31 -3.11 18.49
N PRO A 489 -1.02 -3.91 19.53
CA PRO A 489 0.08 -3.65 20.46
C PRO A 489 1.44 -3.93 19.79
N LYS A 490 1.78 -3.12 18.79
CA LYS A 490 2.98 -3.25 17.95
C LYS A 490 3.69 -1.91 17.82
N ILE A 491 5.01 -1.92 17.75
CA ILE A 491 5.85 -0.78 17.37
C ILE A 491 6.66 -1.12 16.13
N LYS A 492 6.83 -0.15 15.23
CA LYS A 492 7.53 -0.30 13.96
C LYS A 492 8.71 0.66 13.88
N PHE A 493 9.82 0.16 13.33
CA PHE A 493 11.07 0.86 13.11
C PHE A 493 11.43 0.81 11.63
N TYR A 494 11.85 1.95 11.08
CA TYR A 494 12.29 2.08 9.69
C TYR A 494 13.68 2.72 9.70
N GLY A 495 14.68 1.95 9.31
CA GLY A 495 16.07 2.39 9.25
C GLY A 495 16.48 2.72 7.83
N PHE A 496 17.22 3.80 7.65
CA PHE A 496 17.83 4.18 6.38
C PHE A 496 19.29 4.56 6.57
N ALA A 497 20.17 3.99 5.75
CA ALA A 497 21.53 4.46 5.55
C ALA A 497 21.66 4.98 4.12
N ARG A 498 21.87 6.28 3.96
CA ARG A 498 21.85 6.96 2.66
C ARG A 498 23.18 7.65 2.34
N GLN A 499 23.66 7.44 1.13
CA GLN A 499 24.68 8.31 0.55
C GLN A 499 24.06 9.67 0.21
N LEU A 500 24.66 10.76 0.70
CA LEU A 500 24.19 12.12 0.41
C LEU A 500 24.44 12.51 -1.04
N GLU A 501 25.57 12.06 -1.57
CA GLU A 501 26.01 12.14 -2.97
C GLU A 501 26.56 10.76 -3.37
N PRO A 502 26.56 10.40 -4.68
CA PRO A 502 27.18 9.17 -5.15
C PRO A 502 28.63 9.03 -4.68
N GLY A 503 29.01 7.84 -4.19
CA GLY A 503 30.37 7.56 -3.75
C GLY A 503 30.54 6.22 -3.06
N ASP A 504 31.59 6.10 -2.25
CA ASP A 504 32.04 4.82 -1.65
C ASP A 504 31.60 4.64 -0.19
N ALA A 505 30.70 5.48 0.31
CA ALA A 505 30.18 5.35 1.67
C ALA A 505 29.43 4.01 1.82
N ASP A 506 29.86 3.18 2.77
CA ASP A 506 29.32 1.84 3.00
C ASP A 506 27.99 1.88 3.76
N THR A 507 26.90 2.07 3.01
CA THR A 507 25.53 2.07 3.52
C THR A 507 25.11 0.70 4.04
N ARG A 508 25.66 -0.40 3.50
CA ARG A 508 25.28 -1.75 3.90
C ARG A 508 25.77 -2.08 5.30
N THR A 509 27.06 -1.84 5.56
CA THR A 509 27.59 -2.04 6.92
C THR A 509 26.89 -1.11 7.92
N ALA A 510 26.63 0.14 7.53
CA ALA A 510 25.97 1.09 8.42
C ALA A 510 24.52 0.67 8.78
N ILE A 511 23.74 0.17 7.81
CA ILE A 511 22.36 -0.28 8.08
C ILE A 511 22.35 -1.56 8.93
N ASP A 512 23.28 -2.48 8.68
CA ASP A 512 23.42 -3.73 9.47
C ASP A 512 23.78 -3.44 10.93
N GLN A 513 24.68 -2.47 11.15
CA GLN A 513 25.03 -2.00 12.50
C GLN A 513 23.84 -1.34 13.20
N LEU A 514 23.06 -0.52 12.49
CA LEU A 514 21.86 0.11 13.05
C LEU A 514 20.81 -0.95 13.44
N GLU A 515 20.58 -1.95 12.59
CA GLU A 515 19.62 -3.03 12.87
C GLU A 515 20.04 -3.85 14.09
N GLN A 516 21.33 -4.21 14.20
CA GLN A 516 21.86 -4.92 15.37
C GLN A 516 21.71 -4.08 16.66
N GLY A 517 22.09 -2.80 16.61
CA GLY A 517 21.93 -1.90 17.74
C GLY A 517 20.48 -1.64 18.13
N LEU A 518 19.54 -1.71 17.17
CA LEU A 518 18.11 -1.64 17.45
C LEU A 518 17.66 -2.85 18.27
N VAL A 519 18.11 -4.06 17.94
CA VAL A 519 17.77 -5.27 18.72
C VAL A 519 18.20 -5.13 20.18
N GLU A 520 19.38 -4.58 20.43
CA GLU A 520 19.87 -4.29 21.79
C GLU A 520 19.02 -3.22 22.50
N LEU A 521 18.69 -2.13 21.81
CA LEU A 521 17.83 -1.08 22.34
C LEU A 521 16.45 -1.62 22.72
N LEU A 522 15.88 -2.52 21.93
CA LEU A 522 14.56 -3.11 22.19
C LEU A 522 14.52 -3.94 23.47
N GLN A 523 15.62 -4.62 23.83
CA GLN A 523 15.73 -5.35 25.11
C GLN A 523 15.63 -4.42 26.33
N THR A 524 15.95 -3.13 26.17
CA THR A 524 15.82 -2.14 27.24
C THR A 524 14.48 -1.41 27.24
N LEU A 525 13.81 -1.34 26.09
CA LEU A 525 12.56 -0.58 25.91
C LEU A 525 11.28 -1.39 26.17
N ILE A 526 11.30 -2.68 25.85
CA ILE A 526 10.08 -3.51 25.79
C ILE A 526 10.10 -4.67 26.80
N CYS A 527 11.28 -5.12 27.23
CA CYS A 527 11.43 -6.03 28.37
C CYS A 527 11.44 -5.25 29.69
#